data_AF-A0A5C6B4I1-F1
#
_entry.id   AF-A0A5C6B4I1-F1
#
_cell.length_a   1.000
_cell.length_b   1.000
_cell.length_c   1.000
_cell.angle_alpha   90.00
_cell.angle_beta   90.00
_cell.angle_gamma   90.00
#
_symmetry.space_group_name_H-M   'P 1'
#
loop_
_entity.id
_entity.type
_entity.pdbx_description
1 polymer ?
#
loop_
_entity_poly.entity_id
_entity_poly.type
_entity_poly.pdbx_seq_one_letter_code
_entity_poly.pdbx_strand_id
1 'polypeptide(L)'
;MQPFSFQCPHCAALLRVKDSALVGREVPCPDCGEAFRLAYDGRHVSILDVPPVTSEMEPAEQAPAAAHTIATGVLVDDEDEGKAVWWNEPHVIAWAVAAVFGICMTVVIATDSAPSRVDKLADAKIAPPAALKETAPDALLENEEGGNDEGVQDDDVEPALLLWDAPGGDAKGQLSRLGQLIQQQRKDTGHFPQGTNGSDEPTERFSWLARLSTQSSGRELTPRWDQSWSDPVNLRFVRRRMSVFLNPDVEPLVGDNGFPASHFVGMAGVGDDAAQLPVSHERAGIFGYDRKTTEADVKDGLSQTIMVAGVQSRLGSWAAGGPATVRGFVNEPYINGPDGFGSGQADGMWVLMADGSVKFHSAQTDAAILRGEAAMADAYYREHPPLVIAANEEPVKDATTEDKAGDKTPPTDDVSIDELVLIVDEIAETEKQQRAEKEAAAKPPPLTDKQIHARLDQPVLRYQSGDGATFGPVFEELAEMVAVPLDYDARRCRAEKKIWDHPVQLEFEDVTVGEVFEQLLESVGLGATIGDGKIVISELNKK
;
A
#
# COMPACT_ATOMS: atom_id res chain seq x y z
N MET A 1 20.90 -19.85 -8.61
CA MET A 1 21.20 -20.46 -9.92
C MET A 1 21.22 -19.33 -10.94
N GLN A 2 22.20 -19.23 -11.84
CA GLN A 2 22.15 -18.17 -12.86
C GLN A 2 21.01 -18.46 -13.83
N PRO A 3 20.24 -17.44 -14.25
CA PRO A 3 19.16 -17.62 -15.21
C PRO A 3 19.75 -18.12 -16.54
N PHE A 4 19.28 -19.27 -17.00
CA PHE A 4 19.72 -19.84 -18.28
C PHE A 4 18.66 -19.55 -19.36
N SER A 5 19.14 -19.32 -20.57
CA SER A 5 18.31 -19.03 -21.74
C SER A 5 18.42 -20.16 -22.76
N PHE A 6 17.32 -20.48 -23.43
CA PHE A 6 17.26 -21.50 -24.49
C PHE A 6 16.21 -21.13 -25.53
N GLN A 7 16.25 -21.78 -26.69
CA GLN A 7 15.23 -21.60 -27.73
C GLN A 7 14.14 -22.66 -27.59
N CYS A 8 12.87 -22.26 -27.65
CA CYS A 8 11.74 -23.19 -27.69
C CYS A 8 11.90 -24.16 -28.86
N PRO A 9 11.75 -25.48 -28.68
CA PRO A 9 11.90 -26.45 -29.77
C PRO A 9 10.79 -26.33 -30.83
N HIS A 10 9.63 -25.75 -30.48
CA HIS A 10 8.49 -25.63 -31.37
C HIS A 10 8.48 -24.35 -32.20
N CYS A 11 8.85 -23.20 -31.61
CA CYS A 11 8.75 -21.88 -32.29
C CYS A 11 10.08 -21.09 -32.33
N ALA A 12 11.17 -21.63 -31.78
CA ALA A 12 12.47 -20.98 -31.66
C ALA A 12 12.53 -19.69 -30.83
N ALA A 13 11.46 -19.32 -30.12
CA ALA A 13 11.47 -18.17 -29.22
C ALA A 13 12.50 -18.34 -28.09
N LEU A 14 13.20 -17.24 -27.74
CA LEU A 14 14.23 -17.25 -26.70
C LEU A 14 13.57 -17.17 -25.32
N LEU A 15 13.53 -18.29 -24.60
CA LEU A 15 12.93 -18.41 -23.27
C LEU A 15 14.01 -18.33 -22.19
N ARG A 16 13.66 -17.74 -21.03
CA ARG A 16 14.55 -17.60 -19.87
C ARG A 16 13.86 -18.14 -18.63
N VAL A 17 14.47 -19.15 -17.99
CA VAL A 17 13.91 -19.77 -16.79
C VAL A 17 14.75 -19.37 -15.57
N LYS A 18 14.09 -18.75 -14.59
CA LYS A 18 14.72 -18.33 -13.33
C LYS A 18 14.54 -19.35 -12.20
N ASP A 19 13.49 -20.18 -12.27
CA ASP A 19 13.11 -21.10 -11.19
C ASP A 19 13.42 -22.56 -11.53
N SER A 20 14.26 -23.19 -10.70
CA SER A 20 14.60 -24.61 -10.80
C SER A 20 13.43 -25.55 -10.47
N ALA A 21 12.36 -25.06 -9.83
CA ALA A 21 11.17 -25.85 -9.51
C ALA A 21 10.39 -26.30 -10.77
N LEU A 22 10.67 -25.69 -11.93
CA LEU A 22 10.10 -26.08 -13.22
C LEU A 22 10.81 -27.28 -13.87
N VAL A 23 11.97 -27.69 -13.36
CA VAL A 23 12.66 -28.90 -13.83
C VAL A 23 11.80 -30.13 -13.55
N GLY A 24 11.55 -30.93 -14.58
CA GLY A 24 10.71 -32.12 -14.53
C GLY A 24 9.21 -31.88 -14.71
N ARG A 25 8.76 -30.63 -14.84
CA ARG A 25 7.37 -30.28 -15.13
C ARG A 25 7.17 -29.97 -16.62
N GLU A 26 5.94 -30.15 -17.09
CA GLU A 26 5.50 -29.65 -18.40
C GLU A 26 5.20 -28.15 -18.27
N VAL A 27 5.85 -27.35 -19.10
CA VAL A 27 5.67 -25.90 -19.13
C VAL A 27 5.20 -25.54 -20.54
N PRO A 28 4.05 -24.85 -20.69
CA PRO A 28 3.62 -24.34 -21.98
C PRO A 28 4.52 -23.17 -22.41
N CYS A 29 4.92 -23.15 -23.68
CA CYS A 29 5.62 -21.99 -24.25
C CYS A 29 4.68 -20.77 -24.26
N PRO A 30 5.09 -19.60 -23.74
CA PRO A 30 4.24 -18.40 -23.75
C PRO A 30 3.96 -17.88 -25.17
N ASP A 31 4.82 -18.19 -26.15
CA ASP A 31 4.66 -17.70 -27.52
C ASP A 31 3.81 -18.65 -28.40
N CYS A 32 3.98 -19.97 -28.29
CA CYS A 32 3.26 -20.93 -29.15
C CYS A 32 2.30 -21.87 -28.43
N GLY A 33 2.26 -21.88 -27.10
CA GLY A 33 1.37 -22.71 -26.29
C GLY A 33 1.75 -24.20 -26.17
N GLU A 34 2.65 -24.70 -27.03
CA GLU A 34 3.11 -26.09 -26.98
C GLU A 34 3.89 -26.38 -25.69
N ALA A 35 3.62 -27.54 -25.09
CA ALA A 35 4.22 -27.97 -23.83
C ALA A 35 5.54 -28.70 -24.06
N PHE A 36 6.55 -28.38 -23.25
CA PHE A 36 7.84 -29.09 -23.24
C PHE A 36 8.28 -29.38 -21.81
N ARG A 37 9.21 -30.34 -21.62
CA ARG A 37 9.77 -30.66 -20.30
C ARG A 37 11.22 -30.22 -20.19
N LEU A 38 11.56 -29.62 -19.06
CA LEU A 38 12.93 -29.25 -18.69
C LEU A 38 13.61 -30.41 -17.96
N ALA A 39 14.76 -30.87 -18.43
CA ALA A 39 15.62 -31.83 -17.75
C ALA A 39 16.91 -31.16 -17.27
N TYR A 40 17.37 -31.50 -16.07
CA TYR A 40 18.64 -31.01 -15.53
C TYR A 40 19.62 -32.17 -15.32
N ASP A 41 20.78 -32.12 -15.96
CA ASP A 41 21.80 -33.17 -15.88
C ASP A 41 22.87 -32.92 -14.79
N GLY A 42 22.68 -31.88 -13.98
CA GLY A 42 23.63 -31.45 -12.95
C GLY A 42 24.59 -30.34 -13.40
N ARG A 43 24.69 -30.03 -14.69
CA ARG A 43 25.49 -28.91 -15.23
C ARG A 43 24.75 -28.06 -16.27
N HIS A 44 23.81 -28.64 -16.99
CA HIS A 44 23.03 -27.99 -18.05
C HIS A 44 21.55 -28.37 -17.94
N VAL A 45 20.68 -27.44 -18.35
CA VAL A 45 19.27 -27.74 -18.56
C VAL A 45 19.09 -28.07 -20.04
N SER A 46 18.52 -29.23 -20.31
CA SER A 46 18.17 -29.74 -21.64
C SER A 46 16.66 -29.76 -21.80
N ILE A 47 16.17 -29.61 -23.03
CA ILE A 47 14.74 -29.75 -23.34
C ILE A 47 14.49 -31.17 -23.82
N LEU A 48 13.51 -31.84 -23.23
CA LEU A 48 12.97 -33.10 -23.73
C LEU A 48 11.66 -32.81 -24.42
N ASP A 49 11.59 -33.05 -25.73
CA ASP A 49 10.33 -33.02 -26.47
C ASP A 49 9.39 -34.09 -25.89
N VAL A 50 8.20 -33.65 -25.51
CA VAL A 50 7.12 -34.58 -25.17
C VAL A 50 6.47 -34.97 -26.49
N PRO A 51 6.46 -36.26 -26.88
CA PRO A 51 5.78 -36.68 -28.09
C PRO A 51 4.30 -36.29 -27.99
N PRO A 52 3.70 -35.73 -29.06
CA PRO A 52 2.30 -35.32 -29.03
C PRO A 52 1.43 -36.51 -28.65
N VAL A 53 0.62 -36.34 -27.60
CA VAL A 53 -0.34 -37.35 -27.17
C VAL A 53 -1.42 -37.41 -28.24
N THR A 54 -1.29 -38.34 -29.19
CA THR A 54 -2.36 -38.66 -30.14
C THR A 54 -3.52 -39.26 -29.36
N SER A 55 -4.56 -38.45 -29.12
CA SER A 55 -5.81 -38.89 -28.53
C SER A 55 -6.62 -39.68 -29.57
N GLU A 56 -6.29 -40.95 -29.73
CA GLU A 56 -7.13 -41.93 -30.41
C GLU A 56 -7.49 -43.01 -29.39
N MET A 57 -8.59 -42.79 -28.66
CA MET A 57 -9.23 -43.83 -27.85
C MET A 57 -10.61 -44.13 -28.46
N GLU A 58 -10.68 -45.24 -29.18
CA GLU A 58 -11.92 -45.93 -29.50
C GLU A 58 -12.62 -46.41 -28.20
N PRO A 59 -13.97 -46.37 -28.14
CA PRO A 59 -14.71 -46.84 -26.98
C PRO A 59 -14.88 -48.36 -27.01
N ALA A 60 -14.14 -49.07 -26.14
CA ALA A 60 -14.32 -50.50 -25.91
C ALA A 60 -15.41 -50.78 -24.85
N GLU A 61 -16.54 -51.24 -25.37
CA GLU A 61 -17.49 -52.25 -24.86
C GLU A 61 -17.26 -52.82 -23.43
N GLN A 62 -18.23 -52.58 -22.53
CA GLN A 62 -18.31 -53.19 -21.20
C GLN A 62 -19.49 -54.17 -21.09
N ALA A 63 -19.23 -55.36 -20.56
CA ALA A 63 -20.18 -56.26 -19.89
C ALA A 63 -19.40 -57.24 -18.96
N PRO A 64 -20.02 -57.98 -18.01
CA PRO A 64 -20.37 -57.47 -16.67
C PRO A 64 -19.95 -58.39 -15.49
N ALA A 65 -20.33 -57.97 -14.26
CA ALA A 65 -20.34 -58.67 -12.96
C ALA A 65 -19.00 -58.69 -12.16
N ALA A 66 -18.96 -58.56 -10.83
CA ALA A 66 -19.94 -58.96 -9.81
C ALA A 66 -19.95 -58.08 -8.55
N ALA A 67 -21.03 -58.26 -7.79
CA ALA A 67 -21.52 -57.53 -6.63
C ALA A 67 -20.58 -57.47 -5.40
N HIS A 68 -20.70 -56.39 -4.63
CA HIS A 68 -20.82 -56.48 -3.18
C HIS A 68 -21.80 -55.44 -2.63
N THR A 69 -22.83 -55.98 -2.00
CA THR A 69 -23.90 -55.32 -1.27
C THR A 69 -23.38 -54.81 0.07
N ILE A 70 -23.54 -53.52 0.39
CA ILE A 70 -23.71 -53.06 1.77
C ILE A 70 -24.86 -52.05 1.78
N ALA A 71 -25.85 -52.37 2.61
CA ALA A 71 -27.05 -51.60 2.84
C ALA A 71 -26.83 -50.58 3.96
N THR A 72 -27.24 -49.34 3.72
CA THR A 72 -27.74 -48.42 4.77
C THR A 72 -28.78 -47.52 4.12
N GLY A 73 -30.04 -47.75 4.48
CA GLY A 73 -31.16 -46.92 4.09
C GLY A 73 -31.27 -45.70 4.98
N VAL A 74 -31.54 -44.55 4.38
CA VAL A 74 -32.26 -43.43 4.99
C VAL A 74 -33.30 -43.00 3.95
N LEU A 75 -34.56 -43.23 4.29
CA LEU A 75 -35.73 -42.70 3.58
C LEU A 75 -35.86 -41.23 3.95
N VAL A 76 -35.87 -40.36 2.95
CA VAL A 76 -36.41 -39.01 3.07
C VAL A 76 -37.62 -38.96 2.14
N ASP A 77 -38.79 -38.81 2.74
CA ASP A 77 -40.06 -38.57 2.05
C ASP A 77 -40.02 -37.18 1.40
N ASP A 78 -40.14 -37.13 0.07
CA ASP A 78 -40.41 -35.91 -0.70
C ASP A 78 -41.92 -35.88 -1.01
N GLU A 79 -42.67 -35.19 -0.15
CA GLU A 79 -43.98 -34.61 -0.47
C GLU A 79 -43.80 -33.08 -0.52
N ASP A 80 -43.70 -32.50 -1.71
CA ASP A 80 -44.15 -31.11 -1.92
C ASP A 80 -44.63 -30.92 -3.36
N GLU A 81 -45.92 -31.21 -3.55
CA GLU A 81 -46.67 -30.89 -4.75
C GLU A 81 -46.96 -29.38 -4.84
N GLY A 82 -46.71 -28.79 -6.00
CA GLY A 82 -47.63 -27.77 -6.52
C GLY A 82 -47.23 -26.29 -6.41
N LYS A 83 -46.11 -25.89 -7.01
CA LYS A 83 -45.99 -24.54 -7.60
C LYS A 83 -45.66 -24.65 -9.08
N ALA A 84 -46.71 -24.61 -9.91
CA ALA A 84 -46.59 -24.56 -11.36
C ALA A 84 -45.76 -23.34 -11.78
N VAL A 85 -44.57 -23.61 -12.33
CA VAL A 85 -43.66 -22.60 -12.87
C VAL A 85 -44.22 -22.13 -14.22
N TRP A 86 -45.11 -21.15 -14.20
CA TRP A 86 -45.72 -20.54 -15.41
C TRP A 86 -44.73 -19.72 -16.28
N TRP A 87 -43.47 -19.55 -15.83
CA TRP A 87 -42.48 -18.68 -16.46
C TRP A 87 -41.79 -19.29 -17.69
N ASN A 88 -42.01 -20.59 -17.95
CA ASN A 88 -41.35 -21.29 -19.05
C ASN A 88 -42.15 -21.30 -20.36
N GLU A 89 -43.30 -20.64 -20.41
CA GLU A 89 -44.03 -20.53 -21.68
C GLU A 89 -43.37 -19.46 -22.56
N PRO A 90 -42.98 -19.78 -23.81
CA PRO A 90 -42.19 -18.90 -24.67
C PRO A 90 -42.88 -17.56 -24.98
N HIS A 91 -44.21 -17.50 -24.87
CA HIS A 91 -44.95 -16.24 -25.04
C HIS A 91 -44.81 -15.31 -23.82
N VAL A 92 -44.67 -15.82 -22.60
CA VAL A 92 -44.45 -15.02 -21.39
C VAL A 92 -43.09 -14.32 -21.46
N ILE A 93 -42.06 -15.04 -21.94
CA ILE A 93 -40.72 -14.48 -22.18
C ILE A 93 -40.77 -13.39 -23.26
N ALA A 94 -41.50 -13.63 -24.36
CA ALA A 94 -41.64 -12.64 -25.44
C ALA A 94 -42.31 -11.33 -24.96
N TRP A 95 -43.35 -11.42 -24.13
CA TRP A 95 -44.00 -10.23 -23.54
C TRP A 95 -43.10 -9.49 -22.55
N ALA A 96 -42.31 -10.21 -21.74
CA ALA A 96 -41.36 -9.59 -20.82
C ALA A 96 -40.27 -8.81 -21.57
N VAL A 97 -39.71 -9.37 -22.65
CA VAL A 97 -38.70 -8.70 -23.48
C VAL A 97 -39.28 -7.45 -24.17
N ALA A 98 -40.50 -7.53 -24.70
CA ALA A 98 -41.16 -6.39 -25.33
C ALA A 98 -41.42 -5.24 -24.34
N ALA A 99 -41.80 -5.55 -23.10
CA ALA A 99 -42.02 -4.55 -22.05
C ALA A 99 -40.73 -3.80 -21.68
N VAL A 100 -39.62 -4.51 -21.53
CA VAL A 100 -38.30 -3.90 -21.25
C VAL A 100 -37.87 -2.99 -22.40
N PHE A 101 -38.05 -3.42 -23.65
CA PHE A 101 -37.70 -2.61 -24.82
C PHE A 101 -38.52 -1.32 -24.91
N GLY A 102 -39.82 -1.40 -24.60
CA GLY A 102 -40.69 -0.23 -24.51
C GLY A 102 -40.21 0.77 -23.46
N ILE A 103 -39.87 0.30 -22.26
CA ILE A 103 -39.38 1.15 -21.17
C ILE A 103 -38.10 1.87 -21.59
N CYS A 104 -37.11 1.16 -22.13
CA CYS A 104 -35.86 1.75 -22.62
C CYS A 104 -36.12 2.83 -23.68
N MET A 105 -37.04 2.59 -24.62
CA MET A 105 -37.34 3.58 -25.66
C MET A 105 -37.97 4.86 -25.09
N THR A 106 -38.88 4.74 -24.11
CA THR A 106 -39.45 5.92 -23.43
C THR A 106 -38.39 6.76 -22.72
N VAL A 107 -37.40 6.12 -22.08
CA VAL A 107 -36.31 6.82 -21.38
C VAL A 107 -35.48 7.63 -22.38
N VAL A 108 -35.11 7.05 -23.52
CA VAL A 108 -34.34 7.75 -24.57
C VAL A 108 -35.09 8.99 -25.09
N ILE A 109 -36.39 8.86 -25.35
CA ILE A 109 -37.23 9.99 -25.83
C ILE A 109 -37.35 11.08 -24.75
N ALA A 110 -37.45 10.69 -23.48
CA ALA A 110 -37.54 11.64 -22.36
C ALA A 110 -36.22 12.39 -22.12
N THR A 111 -35.07 11.77 -22.38
CA THR A 111 -33.76 12.41 -22.21
C THR A 111 -33.38 13.34 -23.37
N ASP A 112 -33.89 13.08 -24.58
CA ASP A 112 -33.58 13.90 -25.77
C ASP A 112 -34.41 15.19 -25.86
N SER A 113 -35.47 15.31 -25.05
CA SER A 113 -36.37 16.48 -25.04
C SER A 113 -36.06 17.53 -23.97
N ALA A 114 -34.94 17.39 -23.23
CA ALA A 114 -34.50 18.40 -22.28
C ALA A 114 -33.66 19.49 -22.98
N PRO A 115 -34.10 20.76 -23.01
CA PRO A 115 -33.33 21.84 -23.62
C PRO A 115 -32.01 22.07 -22.86
N SER A 116 -30.91 22.10 -23.62
CA SER A 116 -29.56 22.28 -23.11
C SER A 116 -29.41 23.60 -22.35
N ARG A 117 -28.76 23.51 -21.19
CA ARG A 117 -28.61 24.60 -20.20
C ARG A 117 -27.61 25.69 -20.62
N VAL A 118 -27.23 25.74 -21.90
CA VAL A 118 -26.12 26.56 -22.43
C VAL A 118 -26.60 27.91 -22.99
N ASP A 119 -27.90 28.08 -23.26
CA ASP A 119 -28.43 29.32 -23.87
C ASP A 119 -28.78 30.46 -22.88
N LYS A 120 -28.52 30.32 -21.57
CA LYS A 120 -28.91 31.33 -20.56
C LYS A 120 -27.81 32.28 -20.08
N LEU A 121 -26.63 32.28 -20.70
CA LEU A 121 -25.52 33.16 -20.30
C LEU A 121 -25.14 34.26 -21.32
N ALA A 122 -25.89 34.40 -22.42
CA ALA A 122 -25.56 35.36 -23.47
C ALA A 122 -26.19 36.77 -23.33
N ASP A 123 -27.07 37.02 -22.34
CA ASP A 123 -27.84 38.28 -22.25
C ASP A 123 -27.55 39.14 -20.99
N ALA A 124 -26.30 39.16 -20.51
CA ALA A 124 -25.88 40.14 -19.51
C ALA A 124 -25.21 41.35 -20.17
N LYS A 125 -26.04 42.33 -20.52
CA LYS A 125 -25.69 43.61 -21.15
C LYS A 125 -24.87 44.50 -20.20
N ILE A 126 -23.63 44.79 -20.57
CA ILE A 126 -22.72 45.72 -19.86
C ILE A 126 -23.22 47.17 -20.03
N ALA A 127 -23.45 47.86 -18.91
CA ALA A 127 -23.65 49.31 -18.84
C ALA A 127 -22.37 49.99 -18.31
N PRO A 128 -22.00 51.19 -18.80
CA PRO A 128 -20.75 51.85 -18.44
C PRO A 128 -20.83 52.55 -17.07
N PRO A 129 -19.72 52.64 -16.31
CA PRO A 129 -19.72 53.28 -15.00
C PRO A 129 -19.74 54.80 -15.13
N ALA A 130 -20.65 55.41 -14.38
CA ALA A 130 -20.76 56.85 -14.19
C ALA A 130 -19.69 57.34 -13.20
N ALA A 131 -19.16 58.52 -13.51
CA ALA A 131 -18.18 59.27 -12.74
C ALA A 131 -18.65 59.57 -11.31
N LEU A 132 -17.77 59.39 -10.33
CA LEU A 132 -17.90 59.96 -8.99
C LEU A 132 -16.69 60.83 -8.65
N LYS A 133 -17.05 61.97 -8.05
CA LYS A 133 -16.29 63.18 -7.80
C LYS A 133 -15.20 63.02 -6.74
N GLU A 134 -14.11 63.74 -6.97
CA GLU A 134 -13.14 64.17 -5.97
C GLU A 134 -13.80 65.02 -4.87
N THR A 135 -13.42 64.75 -3.63
CA THR A 135 -13.30 65.77 -2.57
C THR A 135 -12.23 65.32 -1.59
N ALA A 136 -11.12 66.06 -1.57
CA ALA A 136 -10.18 66.10 -0.45
C ALA A 136 -10.83 66.81 0.77
N PRO A 137 -10.26 66.62 1.98
CA PRO A 137 -9.34 67.65 2.43
C PRO A 137 -8.07 67.14 3.13
N ASP A 138 -7.04 67.97 3.01
CA ASP A 138 -5.84 68.05 3.84
C ASP A 138 -6.16 68.02 5.35
N ALA A 139 -5.32 67.32 6.13
CA ALA A 139 -4.54 67.96 7.19
C ALA A 139 -3.70 66.95 8.01
N LEU A 140 -2.40 67.27 8.07
CA LEU A 140 -1.47 67.13 9.20
C LEU A 140 -0.81 65.76 9.49
N LEU A 141 0.43 65.73 9.03
CA LEU A 141 1.62 65.12 9.63
C LEU A 141 1.60 65.14 11.16
N GLU A 142 1.76 63.98 11.80
CA GLU A 142 2.66 63.80 12.95
C GLU A 142 3.33 62.42 12.85
N ASN A 143 4.63 62.42 13.15
CA ASN A 143 5.52 61.28 13.16
C ASN A 143 5.24 60.40 14.37
N GLU A 144 5.19 59.07 14.21
CA GLU A 144 5.61 58.15 15.26
C GLU A 144 6.48 57.03 14.67
N GLU A 145 7.73 57.04 15.14
CA GLU A 145 8.75 56.03 14.96
C GLU A 145 8.41 54.79 15.81
N GLY A 146 8.75 53.59 15.30
CA GLY A 146 9.00 52.42 16.13
C GLY A 146 7.81 51.47 16.35
N GLY A 147 7.59 50.57 15.39
CA GLY A 147 6.79 49.36 15.58
C GLY A 147 7.64 48.14 15.29
N ASN A 148 7.85 47.30 16.31
CA ASN A 148 8.54 46.02 16.22
C ASN A 148 7.90 45.14 15.15
N ASP A 149 8.73 44.69 14.20
CA ASP A 149 8.44 43.62 13.26
C ASP A 149 8.49 42.30 14.06
N GLU A 150 7.38 41.98 14.74
CA GLU A 150 7.16 40.64 15.27
C GLU A 150 6.94 39.72 14.07
N GLY A 151 8.00 38.97 13.74
CA GLY A 151 7.95 37.92 12.74
C GLY A 151 6.77 37.00 13.02
N VAL A 152 5.83 37.00 12.08
CA VAL A 152 4.79 35.98 11.98
C VAL A 152 5.51 34.65 11.75
N GLN A 153 5.71 33.90 12.84
CA GLN A 153 6.05 32.50 12.78
C GLN A 153 4.82 31.76 12.23
N ASP A 154 4.86 31.41 10.95
CA ASP A 154 4.04 30.33 10.39
C ASP A 154 4.49 29.01 11.05
N ASP A 155 4.10 28.79 12.31
CA ASP A 155 4.33 27.53 13.04
C ASP A 155 3.23 26.50 12.77
N ASP A 156 2.24 26.81 11.91
CA ASP A 156 1.17 25.91 11.48
C ASP A 156 1.54 25.10 10.22
N VAL A 157 2.77 24.59 10.13
CA VAL A 157 3.06 23.53 9.14
C VAL A 157 2.35 22.26 9.61
N GLU A 158 1.25 21.94 8.93
CA GLU A 158 0.33 20.84 9.20
C GLU A 158 1.05 19.53 9.61
N PRO A 159 0.76 18.96 10.79
CA PRO A 159 1.45 17.77 11.31
C PRO A 159 1.32 16.52 10.43
N ALA A 160 0.39 16.52 9.46
CA ALA A 160 0.18 15.42 8.53
C ALA A 160 1.36 15.22 7.56
N LEU A 161 2.06 16.29 7.14
CA LEU A 161 3.15 16.19 6.16
C LEU A 161 4.39 15.48 6.74
N LEU A 162 4.69 15.70 8.03
CA LEU A 162 5.85 15.09 8.70
C LEU A 162 5.74 13.57 8.84
N LEU A 163 4.52 13.00 8.78
CA LEU A 163 4.30 11.58 9.00
C LEU A 163 4.84 10.69 7.86
N TRP A 164 4.93 11.23 6.64
CA TRP A 164 5.20 10.48 5.41
C TRP A 164 6.68 10.35 5.09
N ASP A 165 7.50 11.33 5.49
CA ASP A 165 8.89 11.40 5.05
C ASP A 165 9.88 10.68 5.98
N ALA A 166 9.53 10.51 7.26
CA ALA A 166 10.41 9.81 8.19
C ALA A 166 10.19 8.28 8.09
N PRO A 167 11.20 7.45 7.80
CA PRO A 167 11.05 6.00 7.88
C PRO A 167 10.72 5.60 9.33
N GLY A 168 9.74 4.72 9.52
CA GLY A 168 9.59 3.99 10.78
C GLY A 168 10.81 3.08 10.97
N GLY A 169 11.39 3.06 12.16
CA GLY A 169 12.60 2.30 12.44
C GLY A 169 12.43 0.78 12.28
N ASP A 170 11.20 0.27 12.38
CA ASP A 170 10.83 -1.14 12.28
C ASP A 170 9.41 -1.33 11.72
N ALA A 171 8.99 -2.58 11.51
CA ALA A 171 7.65 -2.93 11.04
C ALA A 171 6.52 -2.37 11.93
N LYS A 172 6.70 -2.40 13.25
CA LYS A 172 5.70 -1.92 14.23
C LYS A 172 5.48 -0.42 14.12
N GLY A 173 6.57 0.34 14.02
CA GLY A 173 6.54 1.80 13.85
C GLY A 173 5.86 2.19 12.54
N GLN A 174 6.11 1.45 11.45
CA GLN A 174 5.44 1.69 10.17
C GLN A 174 3.94 1.41 10.22
N LEU A 175 3.53 0.26 10.78
CA LEU A 175 2.11 -0.05 10.98
C LEU A 175 1.41 0.98 11.87
N SER A 176 2.09 1.51 12.88
CA SER A 176 1.54 2.54 13.76
C SER A 176 1.25 3.84 12.99
N ARG A 177 2.17 4.26 12.11
CA ARG A 177 1.98 5.44 11.25
C ARG A 177 0.88 5.22 10.23
N LEU A 178 0.89 4.08 9.55
CA LEU A 178 -0.16 3.70 8.59
C LEU A 178 -1.54 3.65 9.28
N GLY A 179 -1.59 3.16 10.52
CA GLY A 179 -2.76 3.21 11.38
C GLY A 179 -3.27 4.62 11.59
N GLN A 180 -2.41 5.57 11.98
CA GLN A 180 -2.80 6.97 12.16
C GLN A 180 -3.42 7.57 10.89
N LEU A 181 -2.86 7.27 9.71
CA LEU A 181 -3.38 7.74 8.43
C LEU A 181 -4.76 7.16 8.11
N ILE A 182 -4.95 5.85 8.31
CA ILE A 182 -6.24 5.19 8.12
C ILE A 182 -7.29 5.72 9.11
N GLN A 183 -6.91 5.94 10.38
CA GLN A 183 -7.81 6.48 11.39
C GLN A 183 -8.24 7.90 11.06
N GLN A 184 -7.32 8.73 10.54
CA GLN A 184 -7.66 10.07 10.07
C GLN A 184 -8.66 10.01 8.91
N GLN A 185 -8.38 9.20 7.88
CA GLN A 185 -9.32 9.00 6.77
C GLN A 185 -10.69 8.52 7.25
N ARG A 186 -10.73 7.59 8.21
CA ARG A 186 -11.99 7.06 8.76
C ARG A 186 -12.79 8.14 9.47
N LYS A 187 -12.13 9.01 10.25
CA LYS A 187 -12.79 10.18 10.86
C LYS A 187 -13.38 11.12 9.81
N ASP A 188 -12.66 11.33 8.71
CA ASP A 188 -13.07 12.27 7.67
C ASP A 188 -14.19 11.72 6.76
N THR A 189 -14.21 10.40 6.53
CA THR A 189 -15.14 9.76 5.56
C THR A 189 -16.23 8.91 6.21
N GLY A 190 -16.11 8.58 7.51
CA GLY A 190 -17.02 7.71 8.25
C GLY A 190 -16.87 6.21 7.94
N HIS A 191 -15.88 5.82 7.14
CA HIS A 191 -15.66 4.43 6.76
C HIS A 191 -14.16 4.12 6.58
N PHE A 192 -13.78 2.85 6.70
CA PHE A 192 -12.44 2.37 6.34
C PHE A 192 -12.17 2.56 4.84
N PRO A 193 -10.91 2.62 4.39
CA PRO A 193 -10.59 2.74 2.98
C PRO A 193 -11.17 1.57 2.17
N GLN A 194 -11.75 1.86 1.00
CA GLN A 194 -12.11 0.83 0.03
C GLN A 194 -10.85 0.22 -0.56
N GLY A 195 -10.82 -1.10 -0.77
CA GLY A 195 -9.64 -1.82 -1.25
C GLY A 195 -9.17 -1.39 -2.63
N THR A 196 -10.10 -1.02 -3.52
CA THR A 196 -9.79 -0.53 -4.87
C THR A 196 -10.59 0.72 -5.25
N ASN A 197 -10.09 1.47 -6.24
CA ASN A 197 -10.76 2.64 -6.81
C ASN A 197 -10.57 2.67 -8.35
N GLY A 198 -11.67 2.69 -9.09
CA GLY A 198 -11.70 2.65 -10.56
C GLY A 198 -12.81 1.72 -11.08
N SER A 199 -13.03 1.72 -12.40
CA SER A 199 -14.11 0.94 -13.05
C SER A 199 -13.67 -0.41 -13.62
N ASP A 200 -12.37 -0.64 -13.78
CA ASP A 200 -11.83 -1.81 -14.49
C ASP A 200 -11.77 -3.08 -13.62
N GLU A 201 -11.00 -4.09 -14.00
CA GLU A 201 -10.73 -5.24 -13.12
C GLU A 201 -9.97 -4.81 -11.85
N PRO A 202 -10.16 -5.46 -10.69
CA PRO A 202 -9.54 -5.05 -9.43
C PRO A 202 -8.01 -4.85 -9.50
N THR A 203 -7.31 -5.61 -10.33
CA THR A 203 -5.86 -5.53 -10.53
C THR A 203 -5.41 -4.33 -11.37
N GLU A 204 -6.30 -3.75 -12.17
CA GLU A 204 -6.05 -2.56 -12.99
C GLU A 204 -6.45 -1.26 -12.26
N ARG A 205 -7.28 -1.37 -11.22
CA ARG A 205 -7.68 -0.24 -10.39
C ARG A 205 -6.55 0.24 -9.49
N PHE A 206 -6.68 1.47 -9.00
CA PHE A 206 -5.83 1.96 -7.94
C PHE A 206 -6.16 1.29 -6.60
N SER A 207 -5.15 1.09 -5.76
CA SER A 207 -5.29 0.57 -4.41
C SER A 207 -5.80 1.61 -3.41
N TRP A 208 -6.19 1.12 -2.24
CA TRP A 208 -6.46 1.94 -1.06
C TRP A 208 -5.23 2.75 -0.59
N LEU A 209 -4.02 2.21 -0.73
CA LEU A 209 -2.76 2.90 -0.41
C LEU A 209 -2.55 4.11 -1.33
N ALA A 210 -2.90 3.99 -2.61
CA ALA A 210 -2.81 5.11 -3.53
C ALA A 210 -3.76 6.24 -3.16
N ARG A 211 -4.98 5.91 -2.74
CA ARG A 211 -5.92 6.91 -2.23
C ARG A 211 -5.39 7.62 -0.99
N LEU A 212 -4.87 6.87 -0.01
CA LEU A 212 -4.24 7.46 1.17
C LEU A 212 -3.07 8.39 0.81
N SER A 213 -2.23 8.01 -0.16
CA SER A 213 -1.07 8.82 -0.56
C SER A 213 -1.44 10.20 -1.15
N THR A 214 -2.62 10.32 -1.78
CA THR A 214 -3.08 11.61 -2.33
C THR A 214 -3.64 12.57 -1.29
N GLN A 215 -4.14 12.03 -0.18
CA GLN A 215 -4.70 12.86 0.90
C GLN A 215 -3.62 13.57 1.70
N SER A 216 -2.39 13.06 1.66
CA SER A 216 -1.31 13.49 2.52
C SER A 216 -0.23 14.30 1.84
N SER A 217 -0.03 14.13 0.53
CA SER A 217 1.23 14.56 -0.08
C SER A 217 1.34 16.07 -0.28
N GLY A 218 0.28 16.86 -0.03
CA GLY A 218 0.27 18.34 -0.12
C GLY A 218 0.73 18.93 -1.47
N ARG A 219 1.11 18.06 -2.42
CA ARG A 219 1.80 18.35 -3.67
C ARG A 219 1.02 17.69 -4.81
N GLU A 220 0.84 18.46 -5.88
CA GLU A 220 -0.11 18.33 -7.00
C GLU A 220 -0.06 17.04 -7.86
N LEU A 221 0.59 15.97 -7.43
CA LEU A 221 0.62 14.71 -8.18
C LEU A 221 -0.69 13.93 -7.97
N THR A 222 -1.73 14.35 -8.70
CA THR A 222 -3.03 13.66 -8.74
C THR A 222 -3.04 12.66 -9.89
N PRO A 223 -3.24 11.36 -9.64
CA PRO A 223 -3.37 10.38 -10.71
C PRO A 223 -4.70 10.56 -11.46
N ARG A 224 -4.75 10.04 -12.68
CA ARG A 224 -5.99 9.86 -13.45
C ARG A 224 -6.69 8.61 -12.96
N TRP A 225 -7.59 8.78 -11.98
CA TRP A 225 -8.38 7.69 -11.37
C TRP A 225 -9.32 6.97 -12.36
N ASP A 226 -9.59 7.60 -13.50
CA ASP A 226 -10.36 7.04 -14.62
C ASP A 226 -9.52 6.13 -15.54
N GLN A 227 -8.23 5.94 -15.24
CA GLN A 227 -7.29 5.10 -15.99
C GLN A 227 -6.64 4.06 -15.06
N SER A 228 -6.07 3.00 -15.64
CA SER A 228 -5.32 1.99 -14.89
C SER A 228 -4.16 2.63 -14.12
N TRP A 229 -3.84 2.08 -12.95
CA TRP A 229 -2.67 2.53 -12.18
C TRP A 229 -1.37 2.41 -12.97
N SER A 230 -1.30 1.46 -13.90
CA SER A 230 -0.13 1.19 -14.74
C SER A 230 -0.11 1.97 -16.06
N ASP A 231 -1.14 2.78 -16.33
CA ASP A 231 -1.20 3.61 -17.54
C ASP A 231 -0.01 4.58 -17.61
N PRO A 232 0.57 4.84 -18.81
CA PRO A 232 1.64 5.82 -19.00
C PRO A 232 1.43 7.16 -18.29
N VAL A 233 0.19 7.67 -18.27
CA VAL A 233 -0.14 8.96 -17.61
C VAL A 233 0.04 8.91 -16.08
N ASN A 234 -0.06 7.72 -15.49
CA ASN A 234 0.01 7.49 -14.05
C ASN A 234 1.40 7.04 -13.58
N LEU A 235 2.32 6.72 -14.49
CA LEU A 235 3.66 6.21 -14.13
C LEU A 235 4.43 7.15 -13.20
N ARG A 236 4.35 8.47 -13.42
CA ARG A 236 5.02 9.45 -12.53
C ARG A 236 4.50 9.37 -11.10
N PHE A 237 3.20 9.16 -10.93
CA PHE A 237 2.59 9.02 -9.60
C PHE A 237 3.00 7.70 -8.93
N VAL A 238 2.98 6.59 -9.69
CA VAL A 238 3.20 5.22 -9.19
C VAL A 238 4.67 4.88 -8.95
N ARG A 239 5.60 5.45 -9.72
CA ARG A 239 7.04 5.17 -9.58
C ARG A 239 7.67 5.75 -8.31
N ARG A 240 6.93 6.55 -7.55
CA ARG A 240 7.38 7.07 -6.26
C ARG A 240 7.52 5.97 -5.24
N ARG A 241 8.60 6.04 -4.47
CA ARG A 241 8.80 5.19 -3.29
C ARG A 241 8.16 5.83 -2.08
N MET A 242 7.22 5.12 -1.47
CA MET A 242 6.50 5.58 -0.30
C MET A 242 7.03 4.82 0.92
N SER A 243 7.93 5.44 1.68
CA SER A 243 8.61 4.80 2.82
C SER A 243 7.63 4.26 3.87
N VAL A 244 6.48 4.92 4.07
CA VAL A 244 5.41 4.49 4.98
C VAL A 244 4.74 3.16 4.56
N PHE A 245 4.85 2.78 3.29
CA PHE A 245 4.32 1.51 2.77
C PHE A 245 5.36 0.39 2.74
N LEU A 246 6.58 0.68 3.19
CA LEU A 246 7.71 -0.24 3.20
C LEU A 246 8.08 -0.63 4.63
N ASN A 247 8.19 -1.93 4.84
CA ASN A 247 8.85 -2.49 6.01
C ASN A 247 10.37 -2.55 5.78
N PRO A 248 11.20 -1.88 6.60
CA PRO A 248 12.66 -1.89 6.42
C PRO A 248 13.30 -3.27 6.62
N ASP A 249 12.62 -4.19 7.32
CA ASP A 249 13.12 -5.54 7.61
C ASP A 249 12.84 -6.55 6.47
N VAL A 250 12.20 -6.11 5.39
CA VAL A 250 11.79 -6.97 4.27
C VAL A 250 12.40 -6.44 2.97
N GLU A 251 13.12 -7.32 2.28
CA GLU A 251 13.47 -7.18 0.86
C GLU A 251 12.49 -8.04 0.03
N PRO A 252 12.22 -7.75 -1.25
CA PRO A 252 12.69 -6.64 -2.08
C PRO A 252 11.80 -5.38 -2.07
N LEU A 253 12.36 -4.20 -2.38
CA LEU A 253 11.64 -2.91 -2.41
C LEU A 253 10.78 -2.67 -3.68
N VAL A 254 10.84 -3.59 -4.63
CA VAL A 254 10.13 -3.52 -5.92
C VAL A 254 9.44 -4.86 -6.19
N GLY A 255 8.26 -4.82 -6.78
CA GLY A 255 7.56 -6.01 -7.23
C GLY A 255 8.19 -6.61 -8.49
N ASP A 256 7.73 -7.79 -8.89
CA ASP A 256 8.22 -8.50 -10.08
C ASP A 256 8.06 -7.71 -11.38
N ASN A 257 7.14 -6.75 -11.39
CA ASN A 257 6.86 -5.84 -12.50
C ASN A 257 7.74 -4.57 -12.51
N GLY A 258 8.70 -4.45 -11.59
CA GLY A 258 9.62 -3.31 -11.50
C GLY A 258 9.06 -2.05 -10.86
N PHE A 259 7.81 -2.07 -10.38
CA PHE A 259 7.23 -0.95 -9.66
C PHE A 259 7.51 -1.01 -8.16
N PRO A 260 7.58 0.14 -7.45
CA PRO A 260 7.78 0.16 -5.99
C PRO A 260 6.71 -0.67 -5.27
N ALA A 261 7.16 -1.60 -4.44
CA ALA A 261 6.27 -2.52 -3.73
C ALA A 261 5.57 -1.88 -2.54
N SER A 262 4.55 -2.55 -2.00
CA SER A 262 4.15 -2.40 -0.61
C SER A 262 4.47 -3.67 0.18
N HIS A 263 4.90 -3.51 1.43
CA HIS A 263 5.09 -4.60 2.40
C HIS A 263 3.89 -4.76 3.34
N PHE A 264 2.77 -4.09 3.04
CA PHE A 264 1.56 -4.12 3.85
C PHE A 264 0.34 -4.31 2.95
N VAL A 265 -0.61 -5.14 3.40
CA VAL A 265 -1.86 -5.40 2.68
C VAL A 265 -3.05 -5.21 3.62
N GLY A 266 -4.14 -4.67 3.06
CA GLY A 266 -5.43 -4.63 3.73
C GLY A 266 -5.99 -6.06 3.88
N MET A 267 -6.51 -6.37 5.06
CA MET A 267 -7.04 -7.69 5.37
C MET A 267 -8.45 -7.86 4.78
N ALA A 268 -8.58 -8.82 3.87
CA ALA A 268 -9.82 -9.09 3.15
C ALA A 268 -10.76 -10.07 3.84
N GLY A 269 -10.25 -10.81 4.83
CA GLY A 269 -10.97 -11.86 5.53
C GLY A 269 -10.35 -13.24 5.28
N VAL A 270 -11.21 -14.27 5.20
CA VAL A 270 -10.78 -15.67 5.08
C VAL A 270 -11.24 -16.27 3.74
N GLY A 271 -10.30 -16.81 2.98
CA GLY A 271 -10.50 -17.36 1.63
C GLY A 271 -9.88 -16.49 0.54
N ASP A 272 -9.76 -17.09 -0.64
CA ASP A 272 -9.25 -16.43 -1.85
C ASP A 272 -10.25 -15.42 -2.44
N ASP A 273 -11.55 -15.68 -2.24
CA ASP A 273 -12.70 -14.87 -2.63
C ASP A 273 -13.07 -13.78 -1.62
N ALA A 274 -12.34 -13.66 -0.51
CA ALA A 274 -12.73 -12.82 0.64
C ALA A 274 -12.88 -11.34 0.29
N ALA A 275 -12.12 -10.83 -0.68
CA ALA A 275 -12.16 -9.44 -1.11
C ALA A 275 -13.44 -9.07 -1.91
N GLN A 276 -14.10 -10.07 -2.49
CA GLN A 276 -15.33 -9.93 -3.28
C GLN A 276 -16.59 -10.18 -2.44
N LEU A 277 -16.44 -10.78 -1.25
CA LEU A 277 -17.57 -11.05 -0.37
C LEU A 277 -18.27 -9.74 0.04
N PRO A 278 -19.61 -9.76 0.19
CA PRO A 278 -20.35 -8.62 0.73
C PRO A 278 -19.96 -8.35 2.18
N VAL A 279 -20.11 -7.11 2.63
CA VAL A 279 -19.74 -6.66 3.99
C VAL A 279 -20.41 -7.48 5.11
N SER A 280 -21.59 -8.06 4.85
CA SER A 280 -22.33 -8.87 5.82
C SER A 280 -21.90 -10.34 5.89
N HIS A 281 -20.95 -10.77 5.06
CA HIS A 281 -20.52 -12.16 5.03
C HIS A 281 -19.59 -12.46 6.23
N GLU A 282 -19.76 -13.61 6.88
CA GLU A 282 -18.98 -13.98 8.08
C GLU A 282 -17.47 -14.02 7.83
N ARG A 283 -17.04 -14.51 6.66
CA ARG A 283 -15.64 -14.52 6.22
C ARG A 283 -15.08 -13.17 5.75
N ALA A 284 -15.88 -12.11 5.69
CA ALA A 284 -15.41 -10.81 5.19
C ALA A 284 -14.59 -10.07 6.24
N GLY A 285 -13.41 -9.59 5.85
CA GLY A 285 -12.55 -8.69 6.63
C GLY A 285 -12.81 -7.22 6.31
N ILE A 286 -11.98 -6.33 6.86
CA ILE A 286 -12.15 -4.87 6.75
C ILE A 286 -12.13 -4.39 5.29
N PHE A 287 -11.18 -4.87 4.48
CA PHE A 287 -10.99 -4.40 3.11
C PHE A 287 -11.65 -5.32 2.09
N GLY A 288 -12.40 -4.77 1.14
CA GLY A 288 -12.77 -5.50 -0.07
C GLY A 288 -12.67 -4.60 -1.29
N TYR A 289 -12.74 -5.18 -2.49
CA TYR A 289 -12.50 -4.43 -3.72
C TYR A 289 -13.51 -3.30 -3.91
N ASP A 290 -14.79 -3.61 -3.71
CA ASP A 290 -15.89 -2.66 -3.94
C ASP A 290 -16.63 -2.23 -2.67
N ARG A 291 -16.48 -2.98 -1.58
CA ARG A 291 -17.24 -2.72 -0.34
C ARG A 291 -16.68 -1.54 0.46
N LYS A 292 -17.59 -0.79 1.07
CA LYS A 292 -17.30 0.19 2.11
C LYS A 292 -17.62 -0.44 3.46
N THR A 293 -16.66 -0.41 4.35
CA THR A 293 -16.78 -0.96 5.70
C THR A 293 -16.79 0.18 6.70
N THR A 294 -17.77 0.21 7.59
CA THR A 294 -17.89 1.17 8.70
C THR A 294 -17.49 0.52 10.02
N GLU A 295 -17.30 1.31 11.07
CA GLU A 295 -17.08 0.76 12.42
C GLU A 295 -18.24 -0.13 12.88
N ALA A 296 -19.47 0.23 12.50
CA ALA A 296 -20.66 -0.54 12.86
C ALA A 296 -20.68 -1.93 12.21
N ASP A 297 -19.95 -2.15 11.12
CA ASP A 297 -19.88 -3.45 10.45
C ASP A 297 -18.95 -4.43 11.17
N VAL A 298 -18.04 -3.94 12.01
CA VAL A 298 -17.09 -4.76 12.78
C VAL A 298 -17.72 -5.25 14.07
N LYS A 299 -18.28 -6.46 14.04
CA LYS A 299 -19.05 -7.05 15.14
C LYS A 299 -18.19 -7.69 16.22
N ASP A 300 -16.99 -8.15 15.86
CA ASP A 300 -16.08 -8.84 16.80
C ASP A 300 -15.25 -7.86 17.63
N GLY A 301 -15.36 -6.56 17.34
CA GLY A 301 -14.70 -5.48 18.05
C GLY A 301 -13.42 -5.00 17.34
N LEU A 302 -13.26 -3.67 17.25
CA LEU A 302 -12.17 -3.04 16.51
C LEU A 302 -10.76 -3.47 16.98
N SER A 303 -10.59 -3.78 18.26
CA SER A 303 -9.31 -4.22 18.84
C SER A 303 -9.01 -5.70 18.60
N GLN A 304 -9.98 -6.48 18.12
CA GLN A 304 -9.85 -7.92 17.83
C GLN A 304 -9.86 -8.22 16.32
N THR A 305 -10.16 -7.23 15.48
CA THR A 305 -10.15 -7.41 14.02
C THR A 305 -8.85 -6.87 13.41
N ILE A 306 -8.10 -7.73 12.73
CA ILE A 306 -6.93 -7.36 11.93
C ILE A 306 -7.40 -6.52 10.73
N MET A 307 -6.81 -5.35 10.60
CA MET A 307 -7.08 -4.41 9.51
C MET A 307 -5.99 -4.46 8.44
N VAL A 308 -4.71 -4.45 8.83
CA VAL A 308 -3.57 -4.53 7.91
C VAL A 308 -2.56 -5.53 8.43
N ALA A 309 -1.99 -6.33 7.53
CA ALA A 309 -0.93 -7.28 7.84
C ALA A 309 0.32 -7.03 7.00
N GLY A 310 1.48 -7.40 7.54
CA GLY A 310 2.74 -7.41 6.80
C GLY A 310 2.76 -8.53 5.75
N VAL A 311 3.45 -8.29 4.63
CA VAL A 311 3.78 -9.31 3.64
C VAL A 311 5.26 -9.28 3.31
N GLN A 312 5.83 -10.47 3.11
CA GLN A 312 7.25 -10.67 2.79
C GLN A 312 7.47 -11.38 1.44
N SER A 313 6.39 -11.83 0.79
CA SER A 313 6.47 -12.40 -0.55
C SER A 313 5.21 -12.09 -1.36
N ARG A 314 5.26 -12.42 -2.66
CA ARG A 314 4.23 -12.07 -3.65
C ARG A 314 4.00 -10.56 -3.69
N LEU A 315 5.06 -9.76 -3.55
CA LEU A 315 4.95 -8.32 -3.46
C LEU A 315 4.43 -7.72 -4.77
N GLY A 316 3.57 -6.71 -4.65
CA GLY A 316 3.01 -5.97 -5.78
C GLY A 316 3.15 -4.47 -5.58
N SER A 317 2.92 -3.69 -6.64
CA SER A 317 3.00 -2.23 -6.55
C SER A 317 2.06 -1.71 -5.46
N TRP A 318 2.51 -0.74 -4.66
CA TRP A 318 1.64 -0.10 -3.68
C TRP A 318 0.44 0.58 -4.35
N ALA A 319 0.52 0.95 -5.63
CA ALA A 319 -0.57 1.59 -6.35
C ALA A 319 -1.58 0.59 -6.93
N ALA A 320 -1.18 -0.68 -7.09
CA ALA A 320 -2.02 -1.70 -7.71
C ALA A 320 -3.11 -2.19 -6.75
N GLY A 321 -4.36 -2.14 -7.19
CA GLY A 321 -5.46 -2.79 -6.51
C GLY A 321 -5.36 -4.31 -6.54
N GLY A 322 -6.41 -4.99 -6.06
CA GLY A 322 -6.46 -6.44 -6.11
C GLY A 322 -5.54 -7.12 -5.09
N PRO A 323 -5.07 -8.35 -5.38
CA PRO A 323 -4.21 -9.13 -4.49
C PRO A 323 -2.87 -8.48 -4.15
N ALA A 324 -2.43 -7.47 -4.91
CA ALA A 324 -1.20 -6.75 -4.60
C ALA A 324 -1.28 -6.05 -3.23
N THR A 325 -2.45 -5.50 -2.89
CA THR A 325 -2.64 -4.64 -1.71
C THR A 325 -3.82 -5.03 -0.81
N VAL A 326 -4.63 -6.02 -1.20
CA VAL A 326 -5.75 -6.55 -0.42
C VAL A 326 -5.75 -8.08 -0.51
N ARG A 327 -5.66 -8.79 0.63
CA ARG A 327 -5.56 -10.26 0.66
C ARG A 327 -6.35 -10.87 1.80
N GLY A 328 -6.89 -12.07 1.57
CA GLY A 328 -7.42 -12.92 2.63
C GLY A 328 -6.42 -13.98 3.08
N PHE A 329 -6.69 -14.59 4.21
CA PHE A 329 -6.02 -15.81 4.68
C PHE A 329 -6.58 -17.03 3.95
N VAL A 330 -5.74 -17.74 3.19
CA VAL A 330 -6.17 -18.88 2.34
C VAL A 330 -5.60 -20.19 2.89
N ASN A 331 -4.28 -20.29 2.98
CA ASN A 331 -3.55 -21.51 3.31
C ASN A 331 -2.78 -21.37 4.61
N GLU A 332 -2.89 -22.37 5.48
CA GLU A 332 -2.08 -22.48 6.69
C GLU A 332 -0.65 -22.99 6.38
N PRO A 333 0.36 -22.65 7.21
CA PRO A 333 0.29 -21.65 8.28
C PRO A 333 0.13 -20.24 7.70
N TYR A 334 -0.62 -19.36 8.37
CA TYR A 334 -0.85 -18.01 7.83
C TYR A 334 0.36 -17.11 7.98
N ILE A 335 0.99 -17.10 9.15
CA ILE A 335 2.21 -16.34 9.42
C ILE A 335 3.41 -17.09 8.84
N ASN A 336 4.21 -16.40 8.03
CA ASN A 336 5.42 -16.93 7.40
C ASN A 336 5.17 -18.18 6.53
N GLY A 337 3.95 -18.36 6.04
CA GLY A 337 3.57 -19.50 5.20
C GLY A 337 3.39 -19.15 3.72
N PRO A 338 2.69 -20.03 2.96
CA PRO A 338 2.67 -19.97 1.50
C PRO A 338 1.92 -18.75 0.93
N ASP A 339 1.05 -18.13 1.71
CA ASP A 339 0.31 -16.93 1.28
C ASP A 339 1.18 -15.66 1.31
N GLY A 340 2.36 -15.73 1.94
CA GLY A 340 3.36 -14.66 1.92
C GLY A 340 3.19 -13.59 2.99
N PHE A 341 2.29 -13.77 3.95
CA PHE A 341 2.20 -12.91 5.13
C PHE A 341 3.43 -13.05 6.03
N GLY A 342 3.89 -11.94 6.57
CA GLY A 342 5.05 -11.85 7.45
C GLY A 342 5.60 -10.43 7.49
N SER A 343 6.23 -10.04 8.61
CA SER A 343 6.87 -8.73 8.77
C SER A 343 8.39 -8.81 8.90
N GLY A 344 9.01 -9.89 8.41
CA GLY A 344 10.45 -10.12 8.41
C GLY A 344 10.98 -10.85 9.66
N GLN A 345 10.17 -10.97 10.72
CA GLN A 345 10.54 -11.74 11.91
C GLN A 345 10.23 -13.23 11.70
N ALA A 346 11.17 -14.10 12.06
CA ALA A 346 11.03 -15.54 11.88
C ALA A 346 9.99 -16.17 12.82
N ASP A 347 9.80 -15.58 14.00
CA ASP A 347 8.98 -16.09 15.10
C ASP A 347 7.55 -15.52 15.13
N GLY A 348 7.20 -14.60 14.23
CA GLY A 348 5.88 -13.99 14.21
C GLY A 348 5.70 -12.88 13.20
N MET A 349 4.63 -12.10 13.38
CA MET A 349 4.29 -10.96 12.55
C MET A 349 3.62 -9.85 13.37
N TRP A 350 3.95 -8.60 13.07
CA TRP A 350 3.19 -7.45 13.51
C TRP A 350 1.98 -7.20 12.60
N VAL A 351 0.83 -6.95 13.20
CA VAL A 351 -0.41 -6.59 12.51
C VAL A 351 -0.99 -5.30 13.09
N LEU A 352 -1.69 -4.56 12.26
CA LEU A 352 -2.46 -3.39 12.67
C LEU A 352 -3.92 -3.79 12.83
N MET A 353 -4.47 -3.54 14.01
CA MET A 353 -5.86 -3.78 14.36
C MET A 353 -6.75 -2.63 13.88
N ALA A 354 -8.05 -2.87 13.73
CA ALA A 354 -9.01 -1.88 13.24
C ALA A 354 -9.22 -0.68 14.18
N ASP A 355 -8.85 -0.79 15.46
CA ASP A 355 -8.80 0.33 16.40
C ASP A 355 -7.54 1.20 16.26
N GLY A 356 -6.59 0.81 15.41
CA GLY A 356 -5.33 1.51 15.19
C GLY A 356 -4.17 1.02 16.07
N SER A 357 -4.41 0.08 16.99
CA SER A 357 -3.35 -0.55 17.79
C SER A 357 -2.54 -1.54 16.94
N VAL A 358 -1.27 -1.76 17.31
CA VAL A 358 -0.39 -2.71 16.63
C VAL A 358 -0.07 -3.86 17.58
N LYS A 359 -0.33 -5.10 17.14
CA LYS A 359 -0.15 -6.32 17.92
C LYS A 359 0.85 -7.26 17.26
N PHE A 360 1.56 -8.02 18.08
CA PHE A 360 2.43 -9.10 17.61
C PHE A 360 1.71 -10.43 17.74
N HIS A 361 1.67 -11.20 16.66
CA HIS A 361 1.22 -12.58 16.66
C HIS A 361 2.42 -13.49 16.45
N SER A 362 2.57 -14.48 17.32
CA SER A 362 3.59 -15.51 17.19
C SER A 362 3.26 -16.43 16.02
N ALA A 363 4.26 -16.98 15.35
CA ALA A 363 4.09 -18.02 14.34
C ALA A 363 3.49 -19.32 14.90
N GLN A 364 3.41 -19.45 16.24
CA GLN A 364 2.73 -20.54 16.95
C GLN A 364 1.28 -20.20 17.34
N THR A 365 0.80 -18.98 17.04
CA THR A 365 -0.61 -18.62 17.26
C THR A 365 -1.50 -19.57 16.46
N ASP A 366 -2.53 -20.09 17.12
CA ASP A 366 -3.49 -21.02 16.50
C ASP A 366 -4.15 -20.35 15.29
N ALA A 367 -4.23 -21.09 14.18
CA ALA A 367 -4.81 -20.59 12.94
C ALA A 367 -6.30 -20.20 13.09
N ALA A 368 -7.04 -20.82 14.00
CA ALA A 368 -8.42 -20.46 14.29
C ALA A 368 -8.54 -19.05 14.89
N ILE A 369 -7.58 -18.65 15.73
CA ILE A 369 -7.51 -17.28 16.28
C ILE A 369 -7.31 -16.30 15.12
N LEU A 370 -6.30 -16.53 14.28
CA LEU A 370 -6.00 -15.64 13.15
C LEU A 370 -7.14 -15.55 12.14
N ARG A 371 -7.89 -16.63 11.90
CA ARG A 371 -9.11 -16.60 11.08
C ARG A 371 -10.17 -15.70 11.69
N GLY A 372 -10.44 -15.89 12.99
CA GLY A 372 -11.40 -15.08 13.72
C GLY A 372 -11.03 -13.60 13.67
N GLU A 373 -9.75 -13.26 13.83
CA GLU A 373 -9.31 -11.86 13.82
C GLU A 373 -9.29 -11.27 12.39
N ALA A 374 -9.14 -12.08 11.34
CA ALA A 374 -9.16 -11.58 9.96
C ALA A 374 -10.57 -11.19 9.48
N ALA A 375 -11.60 -11.81 10.05
CA ALA A 375 -13.01 -11.53 9.76
C ALA A 375 -13.58 -10.45 10.70
N MET A 376 -14.63 -9.77 10.23
CA MET A 376 -15.30 -8.70 11.00
C MET A 376 -16.45 -9.21 11.88
N ALA A 377 -16.99 -10.38 11.56
CA ALA A 377 -18.21 -10.91 12.16
C ALA A 377 -18.19 -12.44 12.27
N ASP A 378 -17.01 -13.02 12.49
CA ASP A 378 -16.85 -14.45 12.66
C ASP A 378 -17.69 -14.92 13.86
N ALA A 379 -18.43 -16.01 13.67
CA ALA A 379 -19.14 -16.64 14.77
C ALA A 379 -18.17 -17.19 15.83
N TYR A 380 -16.90 -17.45 15.47
CA TYR A 380 -15.89 -18.03 16.36
C TYR A 380 -15.75 -17.25 17.67
N TYR A 381 -15.63 -15.92 17.65
CA TYR A 381 -15.53 -15.11 18.87
C TYR A 381 -16.86 -14.91 19.60
N ARG A 382 -18.00 -15.05 18.90
CA ARG A 382 -19.31 -15.12 19.57
C ARG A 382 -19.44 -16.39 20.40
N GLU A 383 -18.85 -17.50 19.94
CA GLU A 383 -18.91 -18.80 20.59
C GLU A 383 -17.73 -19.05 21.56
N HIS A 384 -16.59 -18.40 21.32
CA HIS A 384 -15.35 -18.50 22.10
C HIS A 384 -14.84 -17.08 22.43
N PRO A 385 -15.59 -16.29 23.22
CA PRO A 385 -15.13 -14.97 23.62
C PRO A 385 -13.74 -15.10 24.24
N PRO A 386 -12.77 -14.23 23.87
CA PRO A 386 -11.45 -14.31 24.44
C PRO A 386 -11.60 -14.28 25.96
N LEU A 387 -10.95 -15.22 26.65
CA LEU A 387 -10.82 -15.12 28.09
C LEU A 387 -10.22 -13.75 28.34
N VAL A 388 -10.99 -12.86 28.95
CA VAL A 388 -10.49 -11.56 29.40
C VAL A 388 -9.45 -11.90 30.45
N ILE A 389 -8.20 -12.08 30.01
CA ILE A 389 -7.06 -12.07 30.90
C ILE A 389 -7.06 -10.62 31.34
N ALA A 390 -7.60 -10.37 32.54
CA ALA A 390 -7.49 -9.09 33.21
C ALA A 390 -6.05 -8.64 33.00
N ALA A 391 -5.88 -7.50 32.31
CA ALA A 391 -4.58 -6.96 31.97
C ALA A 391 -3.67 -7.13 33.18
N ASN A 392 -2.56 -7.85 33.00
CA ASN A 392 -1.61 -8.18 34.04
C ASN A 392 -1.49 -7.00 35.02
N GLU A 393 -2.17 -7.09 36.16
CA GLU A 393 -1.66 -6.50 37.37
C GLU A 393 -0.32 -7.19 37.55
N GLU A 394 0.75 -6.43 37.40
CA GLU A 394 2.09 -6.91 37.68
C GLU A 394 2.04 -7.69 39.00
N PRO A 395 2.66 -8.87 39.09
CA PRO A 395 2.70 -9.58 40.35
C PRO A 395 3.43 -8.69 41.33
N VAL A 396 2.69 -8.06 42.23
CA VAL A 396 3.23 -7.51 43.47
C VAL A 396 3.99 -8.68 44.08
N LYS A 397 5.32 -8.58 44.05
CA LYS A 397 6.18 -9.54 44.72
C LYS A 397 5.73 -9.55 46.17
N ASP A 398 5.10 -10.64 46.58
CA ASP A 398 4.92 -11.02 47.97
C ASP A 398 6.32 -11.14 48.59
N ALA A 399 6.85 -10.01 49.03
CA ALA A 399 7.86 -9.96 50.05
C ALA A 399 7.13 -10.34 51.34
N THR A 400 7.18 -11.63 51.67
CA THR A 400 7.04 -12.13 53.04
C THR A 400 7.85 -11.24 53.97
N THR A 401 7.16 -10.29 54.58
CA THR A 401 7.66 -9.47 55.68
C THR A 401 6.90 -9.96 56.89
N GLU A 402 7.63 -10.58 57.80
CA GLU A 402 7.13 -11.05 59.08
C GLU A 402 6.35 -9.95 59.80
N ASP A 403 5.17 -10.32 60.30
CA ASP A 403 4.36 -9.55 61.22
C ASP A 403 5.21 -8.98 62.36
N LYS A 404 5.43 -7.66 62.35
CA LYS A 404 5.58 -6.88 63.58
C LYS A 404 4.44 -5.90 63.68
N ALA A 405 3.47 -6.27 64.52
CA ALA A 405 2.50 -5.36 65.09
C ALA A 405 3.24 -4.20 65.79
N GLY A 406 3.10 -3.00 65.23
CA GLY A 406 3.72 -1.80 65.76
C GLY A 406 3.14 -0.54 65.14
N ASP A 407 2.16 0.02 65.85
CA ASP A 407 1.81 1.43 65.96
C ASP A 407 1.43 2.23 64.69
N LYS A 408 0.16 2.66 64.66
CA LYS A 408 -0.37 3.59 63.66
C LYS A 408 -0.12 5.02 64.14
N THR A 409 0.81 5.70 63.48
CA THR A 409 0.77 7.18 63.41
C THR A 409 0.86 7.58 61.94
N PRO A 410 -0.06 8.41 61.43
CA PRO A 410 0.03 8.91 60.06
C PRO A 410 1.22 9.87 59.94
N PRO A 411 2.07 9.77 58.90
CA PRO A 411 3.08 10.77 58.65
C PRO A 411 2.39 12.05 58.16
N THR A 412 2.43 13.09 59.00
CA THR A 412 2.28 14.47 58.59
C THR A 412 3.62 14.94 58.06
N ASP A 413 3.89 14.67 56.78
CA ASP A 413 5.04 15.27 56.10
C ASP A 413 4.56 16.50 55.34
N ASP A 414 4.72 17.66 55.98
CA ASP A 414 4.68 18.97 55.35
C ASP A 414 5.91 19.08 54.42
N VAL A 415 5.79 18.55 53.20
CA VAL A 415 6.80 18.78 52.15
C VAL A 415 6.77 20.28 51.85
N SER A 416 7.88 20.96 52.15
CA SER A 416 7.97 22.40 51.95
C SER A 416 7.86 22.75 50.47
N ILE A 417 7.27 23.90 50.16
CA ILE A 417 7.13 24.38 48.78
C ILE A 417 8.49 24.44 48.06
N ASP A 418 9.57 24.75 48.80
CA ASP A 418 10.93 24.80 48.26
C ASP A 418 11.43 23.41 47.82
N GLU A 419 11.00 22.34 48.48
CA GLU A 419 11.33 20.95 48.12
C GLU A 419 10.54 20.49 46.88
N LEU A 420 9.30 20.94 46.73
CA LEU A 420 8.50 20.71 45.53
C LEU A 420 9.08 21.43 44.30
N VAL A 421 9.63 22.65 44.46
CA VAL A 421 10.27 23.38 43.37
C VAL A 421 11.51 22.66 42.85
N LEU A 422 12.34 22.11 43.76
CA LEU A 422 13.52 21.34 43.37
C LEU A 422 13.15 20.05 42.60
N ILE A 423 12.08 19.38 43.00
CA ILE A 423 11.59 18.18 42.31
C ILE A 423 11.07 18.54 40.90
N VAL A 424 10.37 19.67 40.75
CA VAL A 424 9.86 20.12 39.44
C VAL A 424 11.01 20.46 38.49
N ASP A 425 12.07 21.13 38.98
CA ASP A 425 13.25 21.45 38.16
C ASP A 425 14.03 20.20 37.74
N GLU A 426 14.13 19.20 38.62
CA GLU A 426 14.78 17.91 38.31
C GLU A 426 13.98 17.10 37.28
N ILE A 427 12.64 17.12 37.36
CA ILE A 427 11.78 16.51 36.34
C ILE A 427 11.93 17.22 35.00
N ALA A 428 11.97 18.56 34.98
CA ALA A 428 12.09 19.33 33.74
C ALA A 428 13.42 19.10 33.01
N GLU A 429 14.56 19.02 33.73
CA GLU A 429 15.85 18.68 33.11
C GLU A 429 15.88 17.21 32.65
N THR A 430 15.23 16.29 33.38
CA THR A 430 15.12 14.89 32.97
C THR A 430 14.30 14.74 31.69
N GLU A 431 13.17 15.45 31.56
CA GLU A 431 12.34 15.45 30.35
C GLU A 431 13.08 16.05 29.15
N LYS A 432 13.84 17.13 29.37
CA LYS A 432 14.67 17.76 28.33
C LYS A 432 15.78 16.81 27.85
N GLN A 433 16.40 16.07 28.77
CA GLN A 433 17.41 15.08 28.43
C GLN A 433 16.81 13.88 27.68
N GLN A 434 15.65 13.37 28.12
CA GLN A 434 14.92 12.33 27.41
C GLN A 434 14.44 12.77 26.02
N ARG A 435 14.04 14.03 25.86
CA ARG A 435 13.65 14.59 24.56
C ARG A 435 14.84 14.69 23.62
N ALA A 436 15.99 15.14 24.11
CA ALA A 436 17.23 15.19 23.33
C ALA A 436 17.74 13.79 22.94
N GLU A 437 17.67 12.81 23.84
CA GLU A 437 18.02 11.42 23.55
C GLU A 437 17.06 10.77 22.55
N LYS A 438 15.75 11.03 22.67
CA LYS A 438 14.73 10.54 21.73
C LYS A 438 14.88 11.17 20.35
N GLU A 439 15.23 12.46 20.27
CA GLU A 439 15.49 13.16 19.01
C GLU A 439 16.79 12.69 18.35
N ALA A 440 17.82 12.36 19.15
CA ALA A 440 19.05 11.74 18.67
C ALA A 440 18.83 10.29 18.19
N ALA A 441 17.97 9.53 18.87
CA ALA A 441 17.62 8.15 18.51
C ALA A 441 16.67 8.05 17.30
N ALA A 442 15.96 9.12 16.96
CA ALA A 442 15.01 9.14 15.84
C ALA A 442 15.66 9.29 14.46
N LYS A 443 16.93 9.70 14.38
CA LYS A 443 17.64 9.80 13.10
C LYS A 443 18.14 8.41 12.70
N PRO A 444 17.67 7.84 11.57
CA PRO A 444 18.15 6.54 11.11
C PRO A 444 19.68 6.60 10.95
N PRO A 445 20.38 5.49 11.23
CA PRO A 445 21.83 5.45 11.04
C PRO A 445 22.17 5.84 9.59
N PRO A 446 23.29 6.56 9.37
CA PRO A 446 23.72 6.92 8.03
C PRO A 446 23.90 5.65 7.19
N LEU A 447 23.57 5.74 5.91
CA LEU A 447 23.73 4.62 4.99
C LEU A 447 25.20 4.25 4.89
N THR A 448 25.49 2.96 4.76
CA THR A 448 26.83 2.50 4.42
C THR A 448 27.09 2.69 2.92
N ASP A 449 28.35 2.85 2.51
CA ASP A 449 28.73 2.97 1.09
C ASP A 449 28.18 1.78 0.26
N LYS A 450 28.18 0.58 0.85
CA LYS A 450 27.61 -0.62 0.22
C LYS A 450 26.10 -0.48 -0.06
N GLN A 451 25.34 0.12 0.86
CA GLN A 451 23.91 0.37 0.66
C GLN A 451 23.67 1.45 -0.38
N ILE A 452 24.55 2.46 -0.47
CA ILE A 452 24.47 3.51 -1.49
C ILE A 452 24.75 2.90 -2.88
N HIS A 453 25.81 2.11 -3.03
CA HIS A 453 26.09 1.38 -4.26
C HIS A 453 24.93 0.46 -4.65
N ALA A 454 24.38 -0.32 -3.73
CA ALA A 454 23.24 -1.19 -4.01
C ALA A 454 21.98 -0.41 -4.48
N ARG A 455 21.83 0.86 -4.09
CA ARG A 455 20.76 1.74 -4.56
C ARG A 455 21.04 2.32 -5.95
N LEU A 456 22.29 2.65 -6.24
CA LEU A 456 22.73 3.11 -7.55
C LEU A 456 22.71 1.97 -8.60
N ASP A 457 23.07 0.75 -8.21
CA ASP A 457 23.13 -0.44 -9.08
C ASP A 457 21.74 -1.02 -9.42
N GLN A 458 20.65 -0.34 -9.04
CA GLN A 458 19.30 -0.80 -9.32
C GLN A 458 19.03 -0.78 -10.84
N PRO A 459 18.60 -1.91 -11.44
CA PRO A 459 18.39 -1.97 -12.87
C PRO A 459 17.15 -1.19 -13.30
N VAL A 460 17.28 -0.47 -14.40
CA VAL A 460 16.25 0.29 -15.08
C VAL A 460 16.16 -0.23 -16.52
N LEU A 461 15.11 -0.99 -16.80
CA LEU A 461 14.90 -1.61 -18.11
C LEU A 461 14.85 -0.57 -19.23
N ARG A 462 14.19 0.57 -18.96
CA ARG A 462 14.12 1.70 -19.87
C ARG A 462 13.93 2.99 -19.09
N TYR A 463 14.69 4.01 -19.43
CA TYR A 463 14.56 5.38 -18.94
C TYR A 463 14.42 6.33 -20.12
N GLN A 464 13.44 7.23 -20.07
CA GLN A 464 13.26 8.27 -21.06
C GLN A 464 12.78 9.54 -20.36
N SER A 465 13.52 10.64 -20.50
CA SER A 465 13.08 11.95 -20.02
C SER A 465 11.96 12.49 -20.93
N GLY A 466 10.99 13.19 -20.36
CA GLY A 466 9.90 13.81 -21.14
C GLY A 466 10.40 14.85 -22.16
N ASP A 467 9.62 15.09 -23.20
CA ASP A 467 9.93 16.12 -24.20
C ASP A 467 10.05 17.51 -23.55
N GLY A 468 11.17 18.19 -23.81
CA GLY A 468 11.45 19.50 -23.22
C GLY A 468 11.80 19.46 -21.73
N ALA A 469 12.16 18.29 -21.20
CA ALA A 469 12.64 18.17 -19.82
C ALA A 469 13.88 19.04 -19.56
N THR A 470 13.96 19.56 -18.34
CA THR A 470 15.11 20.33 -17.85
C THR A 470 15.82 19.55 -16.75
N PHE A 471 17.08 19.89 -16.51
CA PHE A 471 17.94 19.20 -15.55
C PHE A 471 17.29 19.09 -14.16
N GLY A 472 16.69 20.17 -13.65
CA GLY A 472 16.11 20.21 -12.31
C GLY A 472 15.07 19.12 -12.02
N PRO A 473 13.94 19.08 -12.76
CA PRO A 473 12.91 18.05 -12.58
C PRO A 473 13.43 16.61 -12.77
N VAL A 474 14.32 16.41 -13.73
CA VAL A 474 14.92 15.08 -14.00
C VAL A 474 15.86 14.66 -12.87
N PHE A 475 16.63 15.61 -12.33
CA PHE A 475 17.50 15.41 -11.18
C PHE A 475 16.71 15.03 -9.93
N GLU A 476 15.61 15.73 -9.65
CA GLU A 476 14.72 15.42 -8.53
C GLU A 476 14.09 14.03 -8.67
N GLU A 477 13.63 13.66 -9.87
CA GLU A 477 13.10 12.31 -10.15
C GLU A 477 14.14 11.22 -9.86
N LEU A 478 15.36 11.36 -10.39
CA LEU A 478 16.41 10.38 -10.15
C LEU A 478 16.88 10.37 -8.69
N ALA A 479 16.92 11.52 -8.02
CA ALA A 479 17.23 11.62 -6.60
C ALA A 479 16.21 10.83 -5.75
N GLU A 480 14.92 10.95 -6.07
CA GLU A 480 13.86 10.16 -5.44
C GLU A 480 14.01 8.66 -5.74
N MET A 481 14.40 8.30 -6.96
CA MET A 481 14.65 6.89 -7.33
C MET A 481 15.83 6.29 -6.55
N VAL A 482 16.94 7.01 -6.41
CA VAL A 482 18.11 6.54 -5.65
C VAL A 482 17.79 6.46 -4.15
N ALA A 483 16.95 7.37 -3.64
CA ALA A 483 16.55 7.47 -2.23
C ALA A 483 17.74 7.59 -1.24
N VAL A 484 18.90 8.05 -1.70
CA VAL A 484 20.09 8.32 -0.88
C VAL A 484 20.15 9.82 -0.56
N PRO A 485 20.52 10.23 0.66
CA PRO A 485 20.75 11.64 0.94
C PRO A 485 21.76 12.24 -0.05
N LEU A 486 21.37 13.32 -0.72
CA LEU A 486 22.25 14.03 -1.63
C LEU A 486 22.77 15.28 -0.91
N ASP A 487 24.10 15.39 -0.83
CA ASP A 487 24.77 16.62 -0.44
C ASP A 487 25.16 17.38 -1.69
N TYR A 488 24.33 18.35 -2.02
CA TYR A 488 24.59 19.28 -3.09
C TYR A 488 24.71 20.66 -2.45
N ASP A 489 25.81 21.37 -2.72
CA ASP A 489 25.98 22.74 -2.24
C ASP A 489 24.97 23.65 -2.95
N ALA A 490 23.74 23.65 -2.44
CA ALA A 490 22.61 24.36 -2.98
C ALA A 490 22.88 25.86 -3.08
N ARG A 491 23.80 26.41 -2.28
CA ARG A 491 24.16 27.83 -2.31
C ARG A 491 25.01 28.19 -3.54
N ARG A 492 25.83 27.27 -4.04
CA ARG A 492 26.60 27.48 -5.28
C ARG A 492 25.78 27.19 -6.52
N CYS A 493 24.94 26.16 -6.52
CA CYS A 493 24.27 25.71 -7.74
C CYS A 493 22.82 26.22 -7.93
N ARG A 494 22.02 26.46 -6.88
CA ARG A 494 20.68 27.10 -7.07
C ARG A 494 20.79 28.55 -7.52
N ALA A 495 21.93 29.21 -7.28
CA ALA A 495 22.21 30.53 -7.82
C ALA A 495 22.37 30.50 -9.36
N GLU A 496 22.66 29.33 -9.93
CA GLU A 496 22.78 29.14 -11.37
C GLU A 496 21.50 28.57 -11.96
N LYS A 497 20.48 29.43 -12.08
CA LYS A 497 19.26 29.17 -12.86
C LYS A 497 19.54 28.50 -14.22
N LYS A 498 20.71 28.79 -14.79
CA LYS A 498 21.20 28.21 -16.04
C LYS A 498 21.42 26.68 -16.01
N ILE A 499 21.83 26.11 -14.87
CA ILE A 499 22.00 24.66 -14.71
C ILE A 499 20.62 24.00 -14.59
N TRP A 500 19.76 24.53 -13.72
CA TRP A 500 18.43 23.96 -13.47
C TRP A 500 17.51 23.98 -14.70
N ASP A 501 17.60 25.06 -15.49
CA ASP A 501 16.85 25.22 -16.74
C ASP A 501 17.56 24.58 -17.95
N HIS A 502 18.69 23.88 -17.75
CA HIS A 502 19.41 23.25 -18.86
C HIS A 502 18.52 22.15 -19.48
N PRO A 503 18.25 22.20 -20.80
CA PRO A 503 17.45 21.18 -21.45
C PRO A 503 18.22 19.86 -21.48
N VAL A 504 17.56 18.77 -21.09
CA VAL A 504 18.13 17.43 -21.07
C VAL A 504 17.24 16.48 -21.86
N GLN A 505 17.86 15.60 -22.63
CA GLN A 505 17.18 14.53 -23.33
C GLN A 505 17.97 13.25 -23.11
N LEU A 506 17.42 12.38 -22.27
CA LEU A 506 18.00 11.13 -21.85
C LEU A 506 17.12 9.98 -22.33
N GLU A 507 17.72 9.02 -23.03
CA GLU A 507 17.06 7.76 -23.41
C GLU A 507 18.07 6.62 -23.22
N PHE A 508 17.73 5.68 -22.34
CA PHE A 508 18.57 4.54 -22.00
C PHE A 508 17.72 3.26 -21.91
N GLU A 509 18.36 2.13 -22.22
CA GLU A 509 17.80 0.78 -22.07
C GLU A 509 18.83 -0.11 -21.35
N ASP A 510 18.35 -0.98 -20.46
CA ASP A 510 19.17 -1.93 -19.68
C ASP A 510 20.36 -1.29 -18.94
N VAL A 511 20.09 -0.19 -18.23
CA VAL A 511 21.07 0.58 -17.43
C VAL A 511 20.73 0.51 -15.95
N THR A 512 21.60 1.03 -15.10
CA THR A 512 21.34 1.23 -13.67
C THR A 512 20.89 2.66 -13.38
N VAL A 513 20.23 2.88 -12.24
CA VAL A 513 19.87 4.24 -11.79
C VAL A 513 21.12 5.12 -11.66
N GLY A 514 22.23 4.55 -11.21
CA GLY A 514 23.51 5.24 -11.06
C GLY A 514 24.07 5.73 -12.39
N GLU A 515 24.02 4.92 -13.45
CA GLU A 515 24.48 5.33 -14.78
C GLU A 515 23.64 6.47 -15.37
N VAL A 516 22.31 6.41 -15.23
CA VAL A 516 21.42 7.50 -15.67
C VAL A 516 21.71 8.77 -14.87
N PHE A 517 21.92 8.64 -13.56
CA PHE A 517 22.22 9.75 -12.66
C PHE A 517 23.56 10.41 -12.98
N GLU A 518 24.61 9.62 -13.22
CA GLU A 518 25.94 10.10 -13.61
C GLU A 518 25.86 10.84 -14.95
N GLN A 519 25.20 10.27 -15.96
CA GLN A 519 25.08 10.90 -17.27
C GLN A 519 24.29 12.21 -17.23
N LEU A 520 23.28 12.31 -16.35
CA LEU A 520 22.57 13.56 -16.10
C LEU A 520 23.51 14.62 -15.50
N LEU A 521 24.28 14.28 -14.47
CA LEU A 521 25.22 15.21 -13.84
C LEU A 521 26.29 15.70 -14.81
N GLU A 522 26.85 14.80 -15.62
CA GLU A 522 27.86 15.14 -16.62
C GLU A 522 27.35 16.14 -17.67
N SER A 523 26.06 16.08 -18.03
CA SER A 523 25.45 16.98 -19.03
C SER A 523 25.59 18.47 -18.67
N VAL A 524 25.71 18.78 -17.38
CA VAL A 524 25.89 20.13 -16.84
C VAL A 524 27.27 20.34 -16.20
N GLY A 525 28.21 19.42 -16.39
CA GLY A 525 29.58 19.51 -15.87
C GLY A 525 29.72 19.21 -14.37
N LEU A 526 28.78 18.45 -13.81
CA LEU A 526 28.82 17.98 -12.43
C LEU A 526 29.26 16.51 -12.36
N GLY A 527 29.74 16.08 -11.20
CA GLY A 527 30.06 14.70 -10.88
C GLY A 527 29.66 14.36 -9.45
N ALA A 528 29.62 13.08 -9.13
CA ALA A 528 29.22 12.57 -7.82
C ALA A 528 30.34 11.76 -7.15
N THR A 529 30.42 11.86 -5.82
CA THR A 529 31.29 11.03 -4.97
C THR A 529 30.48 10.51 -3.78
N ILE A 530 30.79 9.30 -3.30
CA ILE A 530 30.10 8.70 -2.15
C ILE A 530 30.96 8.90 -0.90
N GLY A 531 30.36 9.36 0.19
CA GLY A 531 31.04 9.50 1.48
C GLY A 531 30.08 9.94 2.58
N ASP A 532 30.38 9.59 3.83
CA ASP A 532 29.58 9.96 5.01
C ASP A 532 28.09 9.60 4.92
N GLY A 533 27.77 8.48 4.25
CA GLY A 533 26.40 7.98 4.09
C GLY A 533 25.49 8.80 3.18
N LYS A 534 26.09 9.57 2.28
CA LYS A 534 25.41 10.43 1.30
C LYS A 534 26.18 10.48 -0.03
N ILE A 535 25.56 11.02 -1.07
CA ILE A 535 26.20 11.31 -2.35
C ILE A 535 26.52 12.79 -2.40
N VAL A 536 27.81 13.13 -2.49
CA VAL A 536 28.31 14.50 -2.60
C VAL A 536 28.48 14.86 -4.07
N ILE A 537 27.75 15.88 -4.52
CA ILE A 537 27.78 16.35 -5.90
C ILE A 537 28.68 17.59 -6.00
N SER A 538 29.59 17.61 -6.96
CA SER A 538 30.58 18.67 -7.15
C SER A 538 30.88 18.95 -8.63
N GLU A 539 31.48 20.08 -8.95
CA GLU A 539 31.91 20.39 -10.32
C GLU A 539 33.03 19.44 -10.77
N LEU A 540 32.91 18.91 -11.99
CA LEU A 540 34.01 18.18 -12.61
C LEU A 540 35.13 19.18 -12.92
N ASN A 541 36.24 19.08 -12.17
CA ASN A 541 37.48 19.76 -12.52
C ASN A 541 37.93 19.24 -13.89
N LYS A 542 37.57 19.96 -14.96
CA LYS A 542 38.11 19.72 -16.31
C LYS A 542 39.62 19.91 -16.24
N LYS A 543 40.35 18.80 -16.25
CA LYS A 543 41.80 18.79 -16.43
C LYS A 543 42.19 19.14 -17.86
#